data_AF-A0A417UWF5-F1
#
_entry.id   AF-A0A417UWF5-F1
#
_cell.length_a   1.000
_cell.length_b   1.000
_cell.length_c   1.000
_cell.angle_alpha   90.00
_cell.angle_beta   90.00
_cell.angle_gamma   90.00
#
_symmetry.space_group_name_H-M   'P 1'
#
loop_
_entity.id
_entity.type
_entity.pdbx_description
1 polymer ?
#
loop_
_entity_poly.entity_id
_entity_poly.type
_entity_poly.pdbx_seq_one_letter_code
_entity_poly.pdbx_strand_id
1 'polypeptide(L)'
;MIEFTNNLEVTKTEDIFDEINKRYVAAMMIHGQMADYFNFLGLKGYKRLHEYQFLTESLERREVCRYFVDHHGKLLKDSFSGTIKVIPDSWYTASRLSIGKSTKQKAVEDGFIEYHNWEKETKEAYEKYAQQLRTNGNVSDALFVECLVKDVSKELETVEKMVTDLISVGYDMVYITETQDCIHEKYKKKLKGVKL
;
A
#
# COMPACT_ATOMS: atom_id res chain seq x y z
N MET A 1 12.14 -2.58 -7.06
CA MET A 1 12.54 -1.49 -6.17
C MET A 1 11.49 -0.40 -6.25
N ILE A 2 10.85 -0.11 -5.12
CA ILE A 2 10.01 1.07 -4.94
C ILE A 2 10.96 2.22 -4.58
N GLU A 3 11.07 3.21 -5.46
CA GLU A 3 11.83 4.45 -5.22
C GLU A 3 10.83 5.60 -5.12
N PHE A 4 10.39 5.86 -3.90
CA PHE A 4 9.53 6.98 -3.58
C PHE A 4 10.05 7.69 -2.33
N THR A 5 10.21 9.00 -2.43
CA THR A 5 10.68 9.82 -1.32
C THR A 5 9.63 10.86 -1.00
N ASN A 6 9.06 10.77 0.21
CA ASN A 6 8.25 11.85 0.75
C ASN A 6 9.12 13.07 1.03
N ASN A 7 8.62 14.26 0.70
CA ASN A 7 9.15 15.45 1.33
C ASN A 7 8.57 15.54 2.75
N LEU A 8 9.38 15.18 3.73
CA LEU A 8 8.99 15.18 5.14
C LEU A 8 9.16 16.55 5.81
N GLU A 9 9.67 17.55 5.12
CA GLU A 9 9.97 18.88 5.66
C GLU A 9 8.92 19.94 5.28
N VAL A 10 7.84 19.54 4.58
CA VAL A 10 6.76 20.43 4.16
C VAL A 10 5.97 20.96 5.36
N THR A 11 5.94 22.29 5.53
CA THR A 11 5.27 22.91 6.69
C THR A 11 3.86 23.39 6.38
N LYS A 12 3.57 23.79 5.14
CA LYS A 12 2.25 24.35 4.78
C LYS A 12 1.23 23.23 4.62
N THR A 13 0.01 23.48 5.05
CA THR A 13 -1.12 22.54 4.92
C THR A 13 -1.27 22.05 3.48
N GLU A 14 -1.22 22.95 2.50
CA GLU A 14 -1.37 22.60 1.08
C GLU A 14 -0.28 21.64 0.60
N ASP A 15 0.96 21.88 1.00
CA ASP A 15 2.10 21.04 0.62
C ASP A 15 2.02 19.66 1.33
N ILE A 16 1.56 19.62 2.58
CA ILE A 16 1.31 18.37 3.32
C ILE A 16 0.26 17.52 2.60
N PHE A 17 -0.88 18.09 2.25
CA PHE A 17 -1.94 17.34 1.54
C PHE A 17 -1.51 16.93 0.12
N ASP A 18 -0.67 17.72 -0.55
CA ASP A 18 -0.08 17.34 -1.83
C ASP A 18 0.84 16.12 -1.70
N GLU A 19 1.67 16.06 -0.65
CA GLU A 19 2.51 14.88 -0.35
C GLU A 19 1.68 13.64 0.03
N ILE A 20 0.63 13.80 0.83
CA ILE A 20 -0.32 12.71 1.14
C ILE A 20 -0.94 12.19 -0.16
N ASN A 21 -1.40 13.07 -1.05
CA ASN A 21 -2.00 12.69 -2.33
C ASN A 21 -1.01 11.97 -3.25
N LYS A 22 0.24 12.42 -3.33
CA LYS A 22 1.32 11.72 -4.06
C LYS A 22 1.55 10.31 -3.51
N ARG A 23 1.55 10.15 -2.19
CA ARG A 23 1.69 8.84 -1.53
C ARG A 23 0.53 7.91 -1.90
N TYR A 24 -0.71 8.40 -1.94
CA TYR A 24 -1.86 7.61 -2.43
C TYR A 24 -1.72 7.21 -3.91
N VAL A 25 -1.27 8.11 -4.78
CA VAL A 25 -1.00 7.77 -6.19
C VAL A 25 0.04 6.65 -6.29
N ALA A 26 1.10 6.75 -5.49
CA ALA A 26 2.12 5.73 -5.40
C ALA A 26 1.58 4.39 -4.87
N ALA A 27 0.77 4.41 -3.79
CA ALA A 27 0.17 3.22 -3.20
C ALA A 27 -0.70 2.46 -4.21
N MET A 28 -1.54 3.16 -4.98
CA MET A 28 -2.32 2.56 -6.08
C MET A 28 -1.40 1.91 -7.13
N MET A 29 -0.32 2.57 -7.54
CA MET A 29 0.62 1.99 -8.50
C MET A 29 1.33 0.75 -7.94
N ILE A 30 1.73 0.77 -6.65
CA ILE A 30 2.37 -0.36 -5.97
C ILE A 30 1.41 -1.54 -5.88
N HIS A 31 0.18 -1.34 -5.40
CA HIS A 31 -0.79 -2.43 -5.26
C HIS A 31 -1.28 -2.96 -6.59
N GLY A 32 -1.39 -2.11 -7.61
CA GLY A 32 -1.64 -2.56 -8.98
C GLY A 32 -0.54 -3.52 -9.45
N GLN A 33 0.73 -3.12 -9.31
CA GLN A 33 1.86 -3.97 -9.70
C GLN A 33 2.00 -5.22 -8.81
N MET A 34 1.75 -5.13 -7.51
CA MET A 34 1.76 -6.29 -6.60
C MET A 34 0.65 -7.30 -6.94
N ALA A 35 -0.53 -6.84 -7.34
CA ALA A 35 -1.59 -7.72 -7.79
C ALA A 35 -1.14 -8.52 -9.03
N ASP A 36 -0.54 -7.85 -10.02
CA ASP A 36 0.03 -8.50 -11.20
C ASP A 36 1.20 -9.43 -10.86
N TYR A 37 2.08 -9.01 -9.96
CA TYR A 37 3.21 -9.78 -9.43
C TYR A 37 2.75 -11.13 -8.86
N PHE A 38 1.81 -11.11 -7.91
CA PHE A 38 1.31 -12.34 -7.29
C PHE A 38 0.42 -13.15 -8.23
N ASN A 39 -0.29 -12.49 -9.15
CA ASN A 39 -1.04 -13.18 -10.20
C ASN A 39 -0.10 -13.96 -11.12
N PHE A 40 1.02 -13.38 -11.53
CA PHE A 40 2.04 -14.03 -12.36
C PHE A 40 2.61 -15.27 -11.65
N LEU A 41 2.88 -15.18 -10.36
CA LEU A 41 3.34 -16.31 -9.53
C LEU A 41 2.30 -17.42 -9.33
N GLY A 42 1.01 -17.12 -9.56
CA GLY A 42 -0.11 -18.04 -9.32
C GLY A 42 -0.63 -18.03 -7.89
N LEU A 43 -0.35 -16.97 -7.13
CA LEU A 43 -0.71 -16.81 -5.72
C LEU A 43 -2.00 -15.98 -5.62
N LYS A 44 -3.13 -16.66 -5.88
CA LYS A 44 -4.47 -16.07 -6.00
C LYS A 44 -4.96 -15.33 -4.74
N GLY A 45 -4.49 -15.73 -3.56
CA GLY A 45 -4.84 -15.10 -2.28
C GLY A 45 -4.16 -13.74 -2.16
N TYR A 46 -2.84 -13.71 -2.36
CA TYR A 46 -2.06 -12.47 -2.31
C TYR A 46 -2.42 -11.49 -3.44
N LYS A 47 -2.69 -12.00 -4.65
CA LYS A 47 -3.29 -11.18 -5.73
C LYS A 47 -4.54 -10.45 -5.23
N ARG A 48 -5.49 -11.19 -4.66
CA ARG A 48 -6.78 -10.65 -4.22
C ARG A 48 -6.64 -9.67 -3.05
N LEU A 49 -5.64 -9.87 -2.19
CA LEU A 49 -5.27 -8.90 -1.16
C LEU A 49 -4.91 -7.56 -1.80
N HIS A 50 -4.00 -7.54 -2.78
CA HIS A 50 -3.58 -6.29 -3.40
C HIS A 50 -4.64 -5.67 -4.33
N GLU A 51 -5.50 -6.47 -4.96
CA GLU A 51 -6.70 -5.95 -5.64
C GLU A 51 -7.63 -5.21 -4.67
N TYR A 52 -7.76 -5.70 -3.43
CA TYR A 52 -8.52 -5.02 -2.39
C TYR A 52 -7.83 -3.72 -1.96
N GLN A 53 -6.52 -3.76 -1.69
CA GLN A 53 -5.79 -2.55 -1.26
C GLN A 53 -5.79 -1.47 -2.35
N PHE A 54 -5.59 -1.84 -3.62
CA PHE A 54 -5.71 -0.89 -4.72
C PHE A 54 -7.04 -0.11 -4.70
N LEU A 55 -8.15 -0.82 -4.43
CA LEU A 55 -9.47 -0.22 -4.42
C LEU A 55 -9.70 0.65 -3.18
N THR A 56 -9.27 0.21 -2.00
CA THR A 56 -9.42 1.00 -0.76
C THR A 56 -8.58 2.26 -0.81
N GLU A 57 -7.33 2.17 -1.22
CA GLU A 57 -6.45 3.33 -1.45
C GLU A 57 -7.08 4.34 -2.42
N SER A 58 -7.72 3.85 -3.48
CA SER A 58 -8.42 4.72 -4.43
C SER A 58 -9.58 5.49 -3.78
N LEU A 59 -10.38 4.82 -2.96
CA LEU A 59 -11.52 5.43 -2.27
C LEU A 59 -11.05 6.41 -1.19
N GLU A 60 -10.09 6.02 -0.36
CA GLU A 60 -9.51 6.87 0.68
C GLU A 60 -8.87 8.12 0.08
N ARG A 61 -8.15 7.99 -1.03
CA ARG A 61 -7.64 9.13 -1.80
C ARG A 61 -8.76 10.09 -2.20
N ARG A 62 -9.92 9.56 -2.66
CA ARG A 62 -11.08 10.42 -2.99
C ARG A 62 -11.61 11.15 -1.76
N GLU A 63 -11.56 10.54 -0.58
CA GLU A 63 -11.94 11.19 0.67
C GLU A 63 -10.98 12.33 1.04
N VAL A 64 -9.66 12.11 0.90
CA VAL A 64 -8.64 13.15 1.11
C VAL A 64 -8.85 14.32 0.16
N CYS A 65 -9.03 14.05 -1.14
CA CYS A 65 -9.27 15.12 -2.11
C CYS A 65 -10.56 15.90 -1.80
N ARG A 66 -11.64 15.20 -1.42
CA ARG A 66 -12.92 15.82 -1.06
C ARG A 66 -12.78 16.67 0.21
N TYR A 67 -12.18 16.11 1.26
CA TYR A 67 -11.89 16.85 2.49
C TYR A 67 -11.13 18.14 2.20
N PHE A 68 -10.08 18.07 1.38
CA PHE A 68 -9.26 19.23 1.05
C PHE A 68 -10.04 20.29 0.25
N VAL A 69 -10.85 19.89 -0.72
CA VAL A 69 -11.73 20.82 -1.46
C VAL A 69 -12.74 21.49 -0.54
N ASP A 70 -13.40 20.72 0.31
CA ASP A 70 -14.48 21.21 1.18
C ASP A 70 -13.96 22.20 2.24
N HIS A 71 -12.72 22.02 2.73
CA HIS A 71 -12.15 22.84 3.81
C HIS A 71 -11.23 23.96 3.33
N HIS A 72 -10.55 23.78 2.18
CA HIS A 72 -9.55 24.74 1.68
C HIS A 72 -9.93 25.39 0.35
N GLY A 73 -11.01 24.94 -0.31
CA GLY A 73 -11.49 25.51 -1.58
C GLY A 73 -10.51 25.35 -2.74
N LYS A 74 -9.59 24.38 -2.66
CA LYS A 74 -8.49 24.16 -3.61
C LYS A 74 -8.44 22.70 -4.06
N LEU A 75 -7.87 22.47 -5.24
CA LEU A 75 -7.65 21.14 -5.79
C LEU A 75 -6.23 20.67 -5.53
N LEU A 76 -6.06 19.39 -5.19
CA LEU A 76 -4.77 18.72 -5.18
C LEU A 76 -4.41 18.28 -6.60
N LYS A 77 -3.14 18.37 -6.97
CA LYS A 77 -2.68 17.95 -8.29
C LYS A 77 -2.49 16.44 -8.31
N ASP A 78 -2.95 15.80 -9.38
CA ASP A 78 -2.60 14.42 -9.69
C ASP A 78 -1.15 14.38 -10.15
N SER A 79 -0.23 14.28 -9.19
CA SER A 79 1.20 14.25 -9.46
C SER A 79 1.86 13.13 -8.66
N PHE A 80 2.90 12.56 -9.26
CA PHE A 80 3.76 11.56 -8.67
C PHE A 80 5.18 11.82 -9.19
N SER A 81 6.15 11.83 -8.30
CA SER A 81 7.57 11.92 -8.64
C SER A 81 8.29 10.74 -7.99
N GLY A 82 8.80 9.82 -8.80
CA GLY A 82 9.49 8.63 -8.33
C GLY A 82 9.47 7.52 -9.37
N THR A 83 9.91 6.33 -8.97
CA THR A 83 9.87 5.12 -9.79
C THR A 83 9.25 3.98 -8.99
N ILE A 84 8.15 3.41 -9.49
CA ILE A 84 7.56 2.20 -8.90
C ILE A 84 7.81 1.04 -9.84
N LYS A 85 8.69 0.13 -9.41
CA LYS A 85 9.03 -1.10 -10.13
C LYS A 85 9.03 -2.28 -9.17
N VAL A 86 7.86 -2.83 -8.90
CA VAL A 86 7.70 -4.04 -8.09
C VAL A 86 8.05 -5.28 -8.93
N ILE A 87 7.62 -5.31 -10.19
CA ILE A 87 7.84 -6.45 -11.09
C ILE A 87 9.26 -6.42 -11.66
N PRO A 88 10.05 -7.50 -11.52
CA PRO A 88 11.37 -7.59 -12.14
C PRO A 88 11.29 -7.53 -13.67
N ASP A 89 12.20 -6.78 -14.30
CA ASP A 89 12.21 -6.59 -15.76
C ASP A 89 12.28 -7.91 -16.54
N SER A 90 12.96 -8.92 -15.99
CA SER A 90 13.07 -10.26 -16.59
C SER A 90 11.74 -11.01 -16.68
N TRP A 91 10.71 -10.59 -15.94
CA TRP A 91 9.41 -11.27 -15.95
C TRP A 91 8.55 -10.87 -17.16
N TYR A 92 8.76 -9.69 -17.74
CA TYR A 92 7.99 -9.23 -18.90
C TYR A 92 8.20 -10.05 -20.16
N THR A 93 9.31 -10.78 -20.24
CA THR A 93 9.63 -11.70 -21.35
C THR A 93 9.54 -13.17 -20.95
N ALA A 94 9.29 -13.46 -19.67
CA ALA A 94 9.21 -14.83 -19.15
C ALA A 94 7.79 -15.41 -19.25
N SER A 95 7.70 -16.73 -19.34
CA SER A 95 6.43 -17.44 -19.15
C SER A 95 6.17 -17.66 -17.67
N ARG A 96 4.94 -17.43 -17.20
CA ARG A 96 4.56 -17.75 -15.81
C ARG A 96 4.79 -19.22 -15.42
N LEU A 97 4.79 -20.13 -16.41
CA LEU A 97 5.03 -21.55 -16.19
C LEU A 97 6.52 -21.89 -16.00
N SER A 98 7.44 -20.99 -16.38
CA SER A 98 8.88 -21.21 -16.22
C SER A 98 9.43 -20.75 -14.86
N ILE A 99 8.60 -20.16 -14.00
CA ILE A 99 9.03 -19.69 -12.68
C ILE A 99 9.07 -20.87 -11.70
N GLY A 100 10.28 -21.30 -11.34
CA GLY A 100 10.53 -22.40 -10.42
C GLY A 100 10.21 -22.09 -8.96
N LYS A 101 10.13 -23.14 -8.13
CA LYS A 101 9.74 -23.07 -6.70
C LYS A 101 10.59 -22.07 -5.91
N SER A 102 11.92 -22.12 -6.04
CA SER A 102 12.84 -21.24 -5.30
C SER A 102 12.64 -19.77 -5.66
N THR A 103 12.46 -19.47 -6.94
CA THR A 103 12.16 -18.11 -7.41
C THR A 103 10.83 -17.62 -6.84
N LYS A 104 9.79 -18.47 -6.78
CA LYS A 104 8.51 -18.07 -6.17
C LYS A 104 8.64 -17.81 -4.67
N GLN A 105 9.37 -18.66 -3.95
CA GLN A 105 9.59 -18.49 -2.51
C GLN A 105 10.29 -17.16 -2.22
N LYS A 106 11.39 -16.88 -2.94
CA LYS A 106 12.12 -15.62 -2.78
C LYS A 106 11.27 -14.41 -3.18
N ALA A 107 10.48 -14.54 -4.24
CA ALA A 107 9.55 -13.51 -4.66
C ALA A 107 8.47 -13.20 -3.60
N VAL A 108 7.96 -14.21 -2.88
CA VAL A 108 7.03 -13.98 -1.77
C VAL A 108 7.72 -13.22 -0.64
N GLU A 109 8.92 -13.63 -0.24
CA GLU A 109 9.71 -12.93 0.77
C GLU A 109 9.94 -11.47 0.39
N ASP A 110 10.48 -11.22 -0.81
CA ASP A 110 10.79 -9.86 -1.27
C ASP A 110 9.53 -9.00 -1.38
N GLY A 111 8.45 -9.55 -1.95
CA GLY A 111 7.19 -8.82 -2.10
C GLY A 111 6.57 -8.40 -0.78
N PHE A 112 6.59 -9.26 0.24
CA PHE A 112 6.03 -8.93 1.56
C PHE A 112 6.93 -8.00 2.37
N ILE A 113 8.26 -8.07 2.21
CA ILE A 113 9.18 -7.09 2.82
C ILE A 113 8.96 -5.71 2.21
N GLU A 114 8.88 -5.60 0.89
CA GLU A 114 8.59 -4.32 0.21
C GLU A 114 7.23 -3.76 0.64
N TYR A 115 6.21 -4.61 0.76
CA TYR A 115 4.89 -4.18 1.23
C TYR A 115 4.93 -3.70 2.68
N HIS A 116 5.61 -4.44 3.58
CA HIS A 116 5.76 -4.03 4.98
C HIS A 116 6.48 -2.69 5.13
N ASN A 117 7.60 -2.51 4.43
CA ASN A 117 8.36 -1.27 4.46
C ASN A 117 7.52 -0.08 3.95
N TRP A 118 6.75 -0.29 2.88
CA TRP A 118 5.86 0.73 2.34
C TRP A 118 4.85 1.23 3.39
N GLU A 119 4.14 0.30 4.05
CA GLU A 119 3.15 0.64 5.09
C GLU A 119 3.78 1.34 6.28
N LYS A 120 4.96 0.87 6.70
CA LYS A 120 5.72 1.47 7.80
C LYS A 120 6.11 2.92 7.50
N GLU A 121 6.70 3.16 6.34
CA GLU A 121 7.11 4.50 5.90
C GLU A 121 5.89 5.42 5.69
N THR A 122 4.76 4.90 5.20
CA THR A 122 3.53 5.68 5.04
C THR A 122 3.03 6.16 6.39
N LYS A 123 3.01 5.27 7.39
CA LYS A 123 2.66 5.61 8.76
C LYS A 123 3.58 6.70 9.33
N GLU A 124 4.89 6.51 9.22
CA GLU A 124 5.89 7.48 9.72
C GLU A 124 5.70 8.87 9.07
N ALA A 125 5.43 8.91 7.76
CA ALA A 125 5.16 10.16 7.05
C ALA A 125 3.87 10.84 7.57
N TYR A 126 2.77 10.10 7.71
CA TYR A 126 1.50 10.66 8.17
C TYR A 126 1.56 11.12 9.63
N GLU A 127 2.27 10.40 10.50
CA GLU A 127 2.51 10.83 11.89
C GLU A 127 3.26 12.17 11.93
N LYS A 128 4.30 12.33 11.10
CA LYS A 128 5.04 13.59 11.00
C LYS A 128 4.18 14.74 10.47
N TYR A 129 3.39 14.50 9.43
CA TYR A 129 2.47 15.49 8.88
C TYR A 129 1.40 15.92 9.89
N ALA A 130 0.79 14.98 10.61
CA ALA A 130 -0.16 15.28 11.68
C ALA A 130 0.48 16.15 12.78
N GLN A 131 1.69 15.81 13.22
CA GLN A 131 2.43 16.58 14.21
C GLN A 131 2.70 18.02 13.74
N GLN A 132 3.06 18.18 12.46
CA GLN A 132 3.34 19.48 11.87
C GLN A 132 2.08 20.36 11.76
N LEU A 133 0.95 19.77 11.36
CA LEU A 133 -0.35 20.44 11.35
C LEU A 133 -0.75 20.91 12.75
N ARG A 134 -0.56 20.08 13.79
CA ARG A 134 -0.80 20.49 15.18
C ARG A 134 0.07 21.66 15.60
N THR A 135 1.37 21.58 15.30
CA THR A 135 2.35 22.61 15.64
C THR A 135 1.99 23.96 15.02
N ASN A 136 1.42 23.94 13.81
CA ASN A 136 0.99 25.14 13.09
C ASN A 136 -0.40 25.65 13.50
N GLY A 137 -1.09 24.98 14.44
CA GLY A 137 -2.44 25.34 14.88
C GLY A 137 -3.56 24.88 13.93
N ASN A 138 -3.26 24.07 12.92
CA ASN A 138 -4.23 23.52 11.97
C ASN A 138 -4.90 22.26 12.56
N VAL A 139 -5.65 22.45 13.64
CA VAL A 139 -6.15 21.33 14.49
C VAL A 139 -7.08 20.38 13.73
N SER A 140 -8.02 20.91 12.94
CA SER A 140 -8.96 20.05 12.19
C SER A 140 -8.24 19.19 11.14
N ASP A 141 -7.29 19.77 10.42
CA ASP A 141 -6.48 19.05 9.43
C ASP A 141 -5.63 17.96 10.11
N ALA A 142 -5.04 18.27 11.26
CA ALA A 142 -4.28 17.28 12.02
C ALA A 142 -5.16 16.08 12.45
N LEU A 143 -6.37 16.34 12.96
CA LEU A 143 -7.31 15.28 13.35
C LEU A 143 -7.73 14.41 12.16
N PHE A 144 -7.89 15.01 10.98
CA PHE A 144 -8.16 14.27 9.76
C PHE A 144 -6.97 13.36 9.39
N VAL A 145 -5.74 13.88 9.38
CA VAL A 145 -4.54 13.09 9.08
C VAL A 145 -4.29 12.00 10.13
N GLU A 146 -4.62 12.23 11.40
CA GLU A 146 -4.55 11.20 12.45
C GLU A 146 -5.51 10.03 12.20
N CYS A 147 -6.64 10.27 11.54
CA CYS A 147 -7.51 9.17 11.10
C CYS A 147 -6.79 8.31 10.05
N LEU A 148 -6.06 8.93 9.12
CA LEU A 148 -5.23 8.21 8.15
C LEU A 148 -4.14 7.39 8.85
N VAL A 149 -3.45 7.97 9.85
CA VAL A 149 -2.45 7.26 10.69
C VAL A 149 -3.05 6.01 11.35
N LYS A 150 -4.29 6.12 11.85
CA LYS A 150 -4.99 4.99 12.47
C LYS A 150 -5.27 3.88 11.47
N ASP A 151 -5.63 4.22 10.24
CA ASP A 151 -5.97 3.23 9.22
C ASP A 151 -4.72 2.51 8.71
N VAL A 152 -3.67 3.24 8.31
CA VAL A 152 -2.36 2.64 7.95
C VAL A 152 -1.76 1.82 9.09
N SER A 153 -1.99 2.18 10.36
CA SER A 153 -1.52 1.38 11.50
C SER A 153 -2.17 -0.01 11.57
N LYS A 154 -3.46 -0.14 11.24
CA LYS A 154 -4.14 -1.44 11.20
C LYS A 154 -3.68 -2.27 9.99
N GLU A 155 -3.39 -1.60 8.89
CA GLU A 155 -2.86 -2.23 7.68
C GLU A 155 -1.48 -2.82 7.98
N LEU A 156 -0.57 -2.00 8.51
CA LEU A 156 0.76 -2.40 8.92
C LEU A 156 0.72 -3.57 9.90
N GLU A 157 -0.12 -3.53 10.95
CA GLU A 157 -0.28 -4.65 11.90
C GLU A 157 -0.71 -5.94 11.17
N THR A 158 -1.59 -5.84 10.17
CA THR A 158 -2.02 -6.99 9.38
C THR A 158 -0.87 -7.56 8.55
N VAL A 159 -0.08 -6.70 7.89
CA VAL A 159 1.07 -7.11 7.08
C VAL A 159 2.16 -7.71 7.96
N GLU A 160 2.44 -7.13 9.13
CA GLU A 160 3.40 -7.62 10.11
C GLU A 160 3.08 -9.04 10.59
N LYS A 161 1.81 -9.32 10.87
CA LYS A 161 1.37 -10.68 11.21
C LYS A 161 1.63 -11.65 10.06
N MET A 162 1.29 -11.26 8.82
CA MET A 162 1.55 -12.10 7.65
C MET A 162 3.04 -12.37 7.43
N VAL A 163 3.88 -11.34 7.56
CA VAL A 163 5.35 -11.46 7.46
C VAL A 163 5.88 -12.37 8.56
N THR A 164 5.41 -12.20 9.79
CA THR A 164 5.84 -13.02 10.94
C THR A 164 5.45 -14.49 10.76
N ASP A 165 4.24 -14.77 10.28
CA ASP A 165 3.78 -16.13 9.98
C ASP A 165 4.65 -16.75 8.89
N LEU A 166 4.94 -16.00 7.81
CA LEU A 166 5.78 -16.45 6.71
C LEU A 166 7.23 -16.73 7.15
N ILE A 167 7.83 -15.86 7.97
CA ILE A 167 9.16 -16.08 8.54
C ILE A 167 9.16 -17.34 9.42
N SER A 168 8.12 -17.52 10.23
CA SER A 168 8.01 -18.65 11.17
C SER A 168 7.96 -20.00 10.47
N VAL A 169 7.43 -20.06 9.25
CA VAL A 169 7.43 -21.26 8.40
C VAL A 169 8.59 -21.29 7.39
N GLY A 170 9.53 -20.35 7.46
CA GLY A 170 10.67 -20.25 6.52
C GLY A 170 10.24 -20.02 5.07
N TYR A 171 9.12 -19.33 4.85
CA TYR A 171 8.49 -19.13 3.54
C TYR A 171 8.20 -20.45 2.82
N ASP A 172 7.82 -21.50 3.55
CA ASP A 172 7.51 -22.79 2.94
C ASP A 172 6.38 -22.69 1.90
N MET A 173 6.65 -23.20 0.70
CA MET A 173 5.71 -23.09 -0.42
C MET A 173 4.49 -24.01 -0.30
N VAL A 174 4.54 -25.07 0.52
CA VAL A 174 3.35 -25.90 0.79
C VAL A 174 2.38 -25.07 1.64
N TYR A 175 2.86 -24.53 2.75
CA TYR A 175 2.08 -23.62 3.60
C TYR A 175 1.51 -22.43 2.80
N ILE A 176 2.33 -21.76 2.00
CA ILE A 176 1.89 -20.62 1.18
C ILE A 176 0.78 -21.06 0.22
N THR A 177 0.89 -22.23 -0.40
CA THR A 177 -0.10 -22.73 -1.36
C THR A 177 -1.43 -23.08 -0.66
N GLU A 178 -1.37 -23.75 0.48
CA GLU A 178 -2.54 -24.18 1.25
C GLU A 178 -3.32 -23.00 1.84
N THR A 179 -2.65 -21.89 2.16
CA THR A 179 -3.30 -20.69 2.71
C THR A 179 -3.97 -19.80 1.65
N GLN A 180 -3.68 -19.99 0.36
CA GLN A 180 -4.17 -19.10 -0.71
C GLN A 180 -5.70 -19.02 -0.78
N ASP A 181 -6.41 -20.13 -0.58
CA ASP A 181 -7.88 -20.16 -0.66
C ASP A 181 -8.53 -19.37 0.47
N CYS A 182 -8.02 -19.52 1.70
CA CYS A 182 -8.51 -18.78 2.86
C CYS A 182 -8.34 -17.27 2.66
N ILE A 183 -7.15 -16.84 2.22
CA ILE A 183 -6.84 -15.43 1.96
C ILE A 183 -7.72 -14.91 0.81
N HIS A 184 -7.84 -15.66 -0.27
CA HIS A 184 -8.68 -15.29 -1.41
C HIS A 184 -10.12 -15.01 -0.98
N GLU A 185 -10.74 -15.93 -0.23
CA GLU A 185 -12.12 -15.77 0.22
C GLU A 185 -12.29 -14.63 1.24
N LYS A 186 -11.30 -14.42 2.13
CA LYS A 186 -11.28 -13.26 3.04
C LYS A 186 -11.36 -11.94 2.26
N TYR A 187 -10.45 -11.72 1.31
CA TYR A 187 -10.37 -10.44 0.58
C TYR A 187 -11.46 -10.30 -0.50
N LYS A 188 -11.95 -11.41 -1.05
CA LYS A 188 -13.15 -11.42 -1.91
C LYS A 188 -14.40 -10.98 -1.14
N LYS A 189 -14.57 -11.40 0.11
CA LYS A 189 -15.66 -10.92 0.97
C LYS A 189 -15.50 -9.44 1.29
N LYS A 190 -14.28 -8.99 1.63
CA LYS A 190 -13.99 -7.57 1.86
C LYS A 190 -14.36 -6.70 0.65
N LEU A 191 -13.93 -7.09 -0.56
CA LEU A 191 -14.27 -6.37 -1.80
C LEU A 191 -15.78 -6.22 -2.02
N LYS A 192 -16.59 -7.23 -1.72
CA LYS A 192 -18.06 -7.11 -1.83
C LYS A 192 -18.66 -6.10 -0.85
N GLY A 193 -17.99 -5.85 0.27
CA GLY A 193 -18.39 -4.87 1.26
C GLY A 193 -17.95 -3.44 0.93
N VAL A 194 -17.08 -3.25 -0.06
CA VAL A 194 -16.63 -1.94 -0.50
C VAL A 194 -17.80 -1.25 -1.20
N LYS A 195 -18.26 -0.13 -0.63
CA LYS A 195 -19.27 0.74 -1.24
C LYS A 195 -18.55 1.76 -2.12
N LEU A 196 -18.88 1.76 -3.40
CA LEU A 196 -18.45 2.75 -4.39
C LEU A 196 -19.29 4.02 -4.28
#